data_AF-A0A1T4KCT4-F1
#
_entry.id   AF-A0A1T4KCT4-F1
#
_cell.length_a   1.000
_cell.length_b   1.000
_cell.length_c   1.000
_cell.angle_alpha   90.00
_cell.angle_beta   90.00
_cell.angle_gamma   90.00
#
_symmetry.space_group_name_H-M   'P 1'
#
loop_
_entity.id
_entity.type
_entity.pdbx_description
1 polymer ?
#
loop_
_entity_poly.entity_id
_entity_poly.type
_entity_poly.pdbx_seq_one_letter_code
_entity_poly.pdbx_strand_id
1 'polypeptide(L)'
;MTYRAVLFDIGGAIDLEFAWEMAVDGAIASACSLEGIRVDQPMVEAASEQAVLSFAADTYGAMIGILCGGEPRTIGRVTQRFEAMTRGLDVFQLRPGIEQLLHRLVGHGVVLSAADYPRDRLERAGIAPLFADDAHIPAVETIFVGDRLDQDVAPAKAQGMTTIQFRSGRWRRQKPRSAAETPDVTVTDVRELEEAIFALLADSR
;
A
#
# COMPACT_ATOMS: atom_id res chain seq x y z
N MET A 1 6.72 -25.66 7.35
CA MET A 1 7.37 -24.53 8.06
C MET A 1 6.29 -23.86 8.86
N THR A 2 6.47 -23.55 10.14
CA THR A 2 5.37 -23.01 10.95
C THR A 2 5.38 -21.49 10.96
N TYR A 3 4.42 -20.85 10.30
CA TYR A 3 4.27 -19.39 10.38
C TYR A 3 3.73 -18.97 11.75
N ARG A 4 4.29 -17.88 12.28
CA ARG A 4 3.99 -17.36 13.63
C ARG A 4 3.73 -15.85 13.66
N ALA A 5 4.12 -15.13 12.61
CA ALA A 5 3.84 -13.72 12.46
C ALA A 5 3.19 -13.38 11.13
N VAL A 6 2.43 -12.29 11.14
CA VAL A 6 2.03 -11.54 9.95
C VAL A 6 2.55 -10.11 10.06
N LEU A 7 3.37 -9.70 9.10
CA LEU A 7 3.84 -8.33 8.92
C LEU A 7 2.96 -7.66 7.86
N PHE A 8 2.27 -6.60 8.24
CA PHE A 8 1.42 -5.83 7.35
C PHE A 8 2.13 -4.55 6.91
N ASP A 9 2.17 -4.29 5.60
CA ASP A 9 2.12 -2.91 5.14
C ASP A 9 0.78 -2.32 5.60
N ILE A 10 0.81 -1.09 6.12
CA ILE A 10 -0.40 -0.43 6.58
C ILE A 10 -1.10 0.26 5.41
N GLY A 11 -0.35 0.86 4.48
CA GLY A 11 -0.91 1.35 3.22
C GLY A 11 -1.50 0.19 2.42
N GLY A 12 -2.63 0.41 1.74
CA GLY A 12 -3.33 -0.60 0.95
C GLY A 12 -3.94 -1.79 1.72
N ALA A 13 -3.20 -2.50 2.59
CA ALA A 13 -3.70 -3.71 3.24
C ALA A 13 -4.58 -3.41 4.46
N ILE A 14 -4.21 -2.44 5.30
CA ILE A 14 -4.97 -2.05 6.51
C ILE A 14 -5.76 -0.77 6.30
N ASP A 15 -5.08 0.29 5.86
CA ASP A 15 -5.69 1.54 5.41
C ASP A 15 -6.30 1.31 4.02
N LEU A 16 -7.53 1.78 3.83
CA LEU A 16 -8.22 1.73 2.56
C LEU A 16 -7.63 2.72 1.56
N GLU A 17 -7.02 3.81 2.05
CA GLU A 17 -6.37 4.89 1.30
C GLU A 17 -7.24 5.60 0.25
N PHE A 18 -8.53 5.27 0.15
CA PHE A 18 -9.45 5.87 -0.82
C PHE A 18 -9.53 7.40 -0.70
N ALA A 19 -9.68 7.91 0.53
CA ALA A 19 -9.71 9.35 0.78
C ALA A 19 -8.37 10.03 0.44
N TRP A 20 -7.25 9.35 0.67
CA TRP A 20 -5.92 9.83 0.31
C TRP A 20 -5.77 9.92 -1.20
N GLU A 21 -6.09 8.84 -1.92
CA GLU A 21 -6.00 8.79 -3.37
C GLU A 21 -6.86 9.86 -4.04
N MET A 22 -8.10 10.05 -3.58
CA MET A 22 -8.99 11.11 -4.07
C MET A 22 -8.42 12.50 -3.83
N ALA A 23 -7.89 12.75 -2.62
CA ALA A 23 -7.31 14.05 -2.28
C ALA A 23 -6.06 14.35 -3.12
N VAL A 24 -5.21 13.33 -3.35
CA VAL A 24 -4.03 13.43 -4.21
C VAL A 24 -4.41 13.72 -5.66
N ASP A 25 -5.35 12.97 -6.23
CA ASP A 25 -5.80 13.16 -7.61
C ASP A 25 -6.37 14.57 -7.80
N GLY A 26 -7.19 15.04 -6.85
CA GLY A 26 -7.72 16.39 -6.84
C GLY A 26 -6.65 17.47 -6.69
N ALA A 27 -5.64 17.25 -5.84
CA ALA A 27 -4.52 18.17 -5.65
C ALA A 27 -3.65 18.28 -6.91
N ILE A 28 -3.35 17.17 -7.58
CA ILE A 28 -2.60 17.17 -8.84
C ILE A 28 -3.37 17.95 -9.92
N ALA A 29 -4.66 17.64 -10.12
CA ALA A 29 -5.48 18.35 -11.10
C ALA A 29 -5.60 19.86 -10.81
N SER A 30 -5.74 20.23 -9.53
CA SER A 30 -5.79 21.62 -9.09
C SER A 30 -4.46 22.34 -9.31
N ALA A 31 -3.34 21.69 -8.98
CA ALA A 31 -2.00 22.24 -9.18
C ALA A 31 -1.69 22.45 -10.68
N CYS A 32 -2.08 21.51 -11.54
CA CYS A 32 -2.00 21.66 -13.00
C CYS A 32 -2.88 22.82 -13.50
N SER A 33 -4.10 22.96 -12.99
CA SER A 33 -5.01 24.05 -13.37
C SER A 33 -4.46 25.43 -13.04
N LEU A 34 -3.75 25.57 -11.91
CA LEU A 34 -3.07 26.82 -11.52
C LEU A 34 -1.88 27.17 -12.44
N GLU A 35 -1.40 26.21 -13.23
CA GLU A 35 -0.39 26.40 -14.28
C GLU A 35 -1.01 26.52 -15.67
N GLY A 36 -2.34 26.64 -15.76
CA GLY A 36 -3.07 26.75 -17.03
C GLY A 36 -3.21 25.43 -17.79
N ILE A 37 -2.86 24.29 -17.17
CA ILE A 37 -3.03 22.96 -17.76
C ILE A 37 -4.41 22.44 -17.37
N ARG A 38 -5.27 22.22 -18.37
CA ARG A 38 -6.55 21.56 -18.16
C ARG A 38 -6.32 20.07 -17.96
N VAL A 39 -6.67 19.58 -16.78
CA VAL A 39 -6.64 18.15 -16.42
C VAL A 39 -8.04 17.74 -16.01
N ASP A 40 -8.55 16.67 -16.61
CA ASP A 40 -9.79 16.01 -16.21
C ASP A 40 -9.50 14.66 -15.54
N GLN A 41 -10.55 14.05 -14.97
CA GLN A 41 -10.41 12.80 -14.23
C GLN A 41 -9.84 11.65 -15.09
N PRO A 42 -10.28 11.41 -16.34
CA PRO A 42 -9.67 10.40 -17.21
C PRO A 42 -8.16 10.60 -17.43
N MET A 43 -7.70 11.85 -17.55
CA MET A 43 -6.26 12.13 -17.68
C MET A 43 -5.48 11.75 -16.41
N VAL A 44 -6.02 12.04 -15.23
CA VAL A 44 -5.40 11.65 -13.95
C VAL A 44 -5.33 10.12 -13.83
N GLU A 45 -6.41 9.43 -14.17
CA GLU A 45 -6.47 7.96 -14.15
C GLU A 45 -5.47 7.33 -15.12
N ALA A 46 -5.33 7.88 -16.33
CA ALA A 46 -4.36 7.41 -17.31
C ALA A 46 -2.91 7.65 -16.86
N ALA A 47 -2.61 8.84 -16.33
CA ALA A 47 -1.28 9.16 -15.80
C ALA A 47 -0.93 8.26 -14.61
N SER A 48 -1.90 7.99 -13.74
CA SER A 48 -1.81 7.08 -12.61
C SER A 48 -1.50 5.65 -13.06
N GLU A 49 -2.27 5.12 -14.01
CA GLU A 49 -2.06 3.77 -14.55
C GLU A 49 -0.67 3.66 -15.21
N GLN A 50 -0.25 4.66 -15.97
CA GLN A 50 1.07 4.68 -16.59
C GLN A 50 2.21 4.75 -15.55
N ALA A 51 2.05 5.55 -14.49
CA ALA A 51 3.03 5.63 -13.41
C ALA A 51 3.19 4.28 -12.70
N VAL A 52 2.10 3.60 -12.38
CA VAL A 52 2.11 2.26 -11.75
C VAL A 52 2.72 1.21 -12.68
N LEU A 53 2.33 1.18 -13.95
CA LEU A 53 2.84 0.22 -14.93
C LEU A 53 4.33 0.42 -15.24
N SER A 54 4.84 1.64 -15.08
CA SER A 54 6.27 1.93 -15.20
C SER A 54 7.08 1.62 -13.93
N PHE A 55 6.42 1.22 -12.83
CA PHE A 55 7.04 1.02 -11.53
C PHE A 55 7.83 2.27 -11.09
N ALA A 56 7.21 3.44 -11.22
CA ALA A 56 7.82 4.69 -10.82
C ALA A 56 8.09 4.69 -9.31
N ALA A 57 9.35 4.91 -8.92
CA ALA A 57 9.75 5.01 -7.52
C ALA A 57 8.99 6.12 -6.78
N ASP A 58 8.80 7.26 -7.45
CA ASP A 58 7.87 8.32 -7.07
C ASP A 58 6.68 8.33 -8.04
N THR A 59 5.58 7.71 -7.62
CA THR A 59 4.36 7.59 -8.45
C THR A 59 3.73 8.95 -8.73
N TYR A 60 3.67 9.84 -7.74
CA TYR A 60 3.03 11.15 -7.91
C TYR A 60 3.87 12.10 -8.76
N GLY A 61 5.20 12.11 -8.58
CA GLY A 61 6.11 12.82 -9.46
C GLY A 61 6.01 12.36 -10.91
N ALA A 62 5.89 11.04 -11.15
CA ALA A 62 5.69 10.51 -12.49
C ALA A 62 4.34 10.96 -13.10
N MET A 63 3.25 10.92 -12.33
CA MET A 63 1.95 11.44 -12.78
C MET A 63 2.02 12.91 -13.16
N ILE A 64 2.63 13.75 -12.31
CA ILE A 64 2.83 15.19 -12.58
C ILE A 64 3.65 15.37 -13.85
N GLY A 65 4.72 14.59 -14.02
CA GLY A 65 5.56 14.60 -15.23
C GLY A 65 4.77 14.33 -16.51
N ILE A 66 3.92 13.30 -16.49
CA ILE A 66 3.05 12.93 -17.61
C ILE A 66 2.06 14.05 -17.92
N LEU A 67 1.35 14.56 -16.91
CA LEU A 67 0.31 15.58 -17.07
C LEU A 67 0.87 16.94 -17.52
N CYS A 68 2.11 17.26 -17.13
CA CYS A 68 2.79 18.48 -17.55
C CYS A 68 3.50 18.36 -18.91
N GLY A 69 3.43 17.21 -19.59
CA GLY A 69 4.10 16.98 -20.87
C GLY A 69 5.64 16.99 -20.77
N GLY A 70 6.21 16.73 -19.59
CA GLY A 70 7.65 16.64 -19.41
C GLY A 70 8.42 17.96 -19.25
N GLU A 71 7.76 19.13 -19.25
CA GLU A 71 8.47 20.42 -19.16
C GLU A 71 8.98 20.69 -17.73
N PRO A 72 10.32 20.78 -17.51
CA PRO A 72 10.87 20.76 -16.15
C PRO A 72 10.41 21.90 -15.25
N ARG A 73 10.25 23.11 -15.77
CA ARG A 73 9.85 24.27 -14.93
C ARG A 73 8.41 24.13 -14.47
N THR A 74 7.53 23.64 -15.34
CA THR A 74 6.12 23.44 -15.04
C THR A 74 5.94 22.27 -14.09
N ILE A 75 6.67 21.16 -14.29
CA ILE A 75 6.74 20.06 -13.32
C ILE A 75 7.11 20.59 -11.94
N GLY A 76 8.22 21.34 -11.83
CA GLY A 76 8.65 21.89 -10.55
C GLY A 76 7.59 22.79 -9.87
N ARG A 77 6.89 23.62 -10.65
CA ARG A 77 5.82 24.48 -10.12
C ARG A 77 4.56 23.70 -9.72
N VAL A 78 4.20 22.65 -10.46
CA VAL A 78 3.07 21.78 -10.11
C VAL A 78 3.41 20.95 -8.88
N THR A 79 4.59 20.34 -8.82
CA THR A 79 5.07 19.57 -7.66
C THR A 79 5.05 20.42 -6.39
N GLN A 80 5.60 21.64 -6.42
CA GLN A 80 5.59 22.53 -5.25
C GLN A 80 4.16 22.83 -4.76
N ARG A 81 3.21 23.03 -5.68
CA ARG A 81 1.81 23.29 -5.31
C ARG A 81 1.11 22.06 -4.78
N PHE A 82 1.33 20.92 -5.44
CA PHE A 82 0.85 19.62 -4.99
C PHE A 82 1.29 19.36 -3.55
N GLU A 83 2.58 19.48 -3.26
CA GLU A 83 3.14 19.33 -1.92
C GLU A 83 2.52 20.31 -0.91
N ALA A 84 2.28 21.57 -1.31
CA ALA A 84 1.64 22.55 -0.44
C ALA A 84 0.17 22.20 -0.13
N MET A 85 -0.54 21.59 -1.09
CA MET A 85 -1.95 21.18 -0.94
C MET A 85 -2.09 19.89 -0.14
N THR A 86 -1.13 18.97 -0.24
CA THR A 86 -1.17 17.68 0.47
C THR A 86 -0.46 17.71 1.81
N ARG A 87 0.30 18.77 2.11
CA ARG A 87 0.96 18.94 3.40
C ARG A 87 -0.04 18.89 4.55
N GLY A 88 0.16 17.93 5.44
CA GLY A 88 -0.65 17.78 6.64
C GLY A 88 -2.00 17.10 6.39
N LEU A 89 -2.24 16.56 5.20
CA LEU A 89 -3.34 15.62 4.99
C LEU A 89 -3.11 14.39 5.88
N ASP A 90 -3.97 14.23 6.87
CA ASP A 90 -4.01 13.08 7.75
C ASP A 90 -5.36 12.39 7.57
N VAL A 91 -5.41 11.52 6.58
CA VAL A 91 -6.55 10.65 6.31
C VAL A 91 -6.10 9.22 6.57
N PHE A 92 -6.91 8.50 7.32
CA PHE A 92 -6.70 7.10 7.65
C PHE A 92 -8.07 6.46 7.76
N GLN A 93 -8.32 5.44 6.95
CA GLN A 93 -9.61 4.77 6.93
C GLN A 93 -9.41 3.26 6.99
N LEU A 94 -9.77 2.64 8.11
CA LEU A 94 -9.70 1.18 8.21
C LEU A 94 -10.50 0.52 7.10
N ARG A 95 -9.87 -0.47 6.45
CA ARG A 95 -10.51 -1.33 5.49
C ARG A 95 -11.66 -2.12 6.16
N PRO A 96 -12.86 -2.16 5.56
CA PRO A 96 -13.97 -2.92 6.13
C PRO A 96 -13.60 -4.39 6.39
N GLY A 97 -13.86 -4.87 7.60
CA GLY A 97 -13.55 -6.24 8.01
C GLY A 97 -12.14 -6.46 8.58
N ILE A 98 -11.21 -5.51 8.38
CA ILE A 98 -9.80 -5.75 8.71
C ILE A 98 -9.58 -5.87 10.22
N GLU A 99 -10.23 -5.01 11.01
CA GLU A 99 -10.13 -5.03 12.47
C GLU A 99 -10.55 -6.39 13.05
N GLN A 100 -11.64 -6.97 12.54
CA GLN A 100 -12.12 -8.28 12.97
C GLN A 100 -11.12 -9.39 12.61
N LEU A 101 -10.49 -9.31 11.44
CA LEU A 101 -9.43 -10.23 11.05
C LEU A 101 -8.22 -10.11 12.01
N LEU A 102 -7.73 -8.90 12.29
CA LEU A 102 -6.59 -8.69 13.19
C LEU A 102 -6.85 -9.30 14.58
N HIS A 103 -8.05 -9.08 15.14
CA HIS A 103 -8.44 -9.70 16.40
C HIS A 103 -8.46 -11.23 16.35
N ARG A 104 -8.96 -11.82 15.26
CA ARG A 104 -8.97 -13.28 15.09
C ARG A 104 -7.55 -13.85 15.00
N LEU A 105 -6.64 -13.18 14.29
CA LEU A 105 -5.24 -13.60 14.19
C LEU A 105 -4.56 -13.58 15.56
N VAL A 106 -4.70 -12.48 16.31
CA VAL A 106 -4.19 -12.38 17.69
C VAL A 106 -4.80 -13.46 18.59
N GLY A 107 -6.11 -13.72 18.47
CA GLY A 107 -6.79 -14.80 19.20
C GLY A 107 -6.28 -16.21 18.87
N HIS A 108 -5.65 -16.40 17.71
CA HIS A 108 -4.98 -17.64 17.32
C HIS A 108 -3.49 -17.67 17.72
N GLY A 109 -3.01 -16.68 18.46
CA GLY A 109 -1.63 -16.58 18.92
C GLY A 109 -0.65 -16.13 17.83
N VAL A 110 -1.14 -15.54 16.74
CA VAL A 110 -0.31 -14.96 15.68
C VAL A 110 0.18 -13.59 16.13
N VAL A 111 1.48 -13.34 15.97
CA VAL A 111 2.07 -12.03 16.25
C VAL A 111 1.87 -11.10 15.06
N LEU A 112 1.34 -9.90 15.29
CA LEU A 112 1.14 -8.91 14.24
C LEU A 112 2.19 -7.81 14.36
N SER A 113 2.77 -7.40 13.24
CA SER A 113 3.67 -6.24 13.16
C SER A 113 3.32 -5.38 11.95
N ALA A 114 3.74 -4.12 11.99
CA ALA A 114 3.48 -3.13 10.94
C ALA A 114 4.80 -2.72 10.28
N ALA A 115 4.85 -2.68 8.96
CA ALA A 115 5.99 -2.20 8.20
C ALA A 115 5.98 -0.66 8.18
N ASP A 116 7.04 -0.05 8.72
CA ASP A 116 7.39 1.38 8.64
C ASP A 116 6.20 2.36 8.57
N TYR A 117 5.34 2.32 9.60
CA TYR A 117 4.13 3.17 9.65
C TYR A 117 4.04 4.01 10.92
N PRO A 118 3.56 5.27 10.85
CA PRO A 118 3.34 6.10 12.02
C PRO A 118 2.36 5.44 13.01
N ARG A 119 2.87 5.06 14.18
CA ARG A 119 2.09 4.36 15.22
C ARG A 119 0.88 5.14 15.70
N ASP A 120 0.98 6.46 15.69
CA ASP A 120 -0.08 7.39 16.11
C ASP A 120 -1.37 7.22 15.28
N ARG A 121 -1.27 6.83 14.01
CA ARG A 121 -2.45 6.52 13.18
C ARG A 121 -3.14 5.25 13.62
N LEU A 122 -2.36 4.20 13.92
CA LEU A 122 -2.90 2.95 14.47
C LEU A 122 -3.55 3.18 15.84
N GLU A 123 -2.99 4.11 16.64
CA GLU A 123 -3.55 4.48 17.94
C GLU A 123 -4.87 5.22 17.81
N ARG A 124 -4.97 6.21 16.91
CA ARG A 124 -6.22 6.91 16.62
C ARG A 124 -7.31 5.97 16.11
N ALA A 125 -6.91 4.93 15.38
CA ALA A 125 -7.81 3.90 14.88
C ALA A 125 -8.15 2.81 15.92
N GLY A 126 -7.54 2.84 17.10
CA GLY A 126 -7.80 1.88 18.18
C GLY A 126 -7.18 0.49 17.99
N ILE A 127 -6.38 0.28 16.93
CA ILE A 127 -5.81 -1.03 16.58
C ILE A 127 -4.34 -1.18 16.97
N ALA A 128 -3.65 -0.10 17.36
CA ALA A 128 -2.25 -0.16 17.78
C ALA A 128 -1.93 -1.24 18.84
N PRO A 129 -2.80 -1.53 19.84
CA PRO A 129 -2.52 -2.59 20.82
C PRO A 129 -2.46 -4.01 20.23
N LEU A 130 -2.92 -4.21 18.99
CA LEU A 130 -2.85 -5.51 18.31
C LEU A 130 -1.48 -5.77 17.70
N PHE A 131 -0.65 -4.73 17.52
CA PHE A 131 0.65 -4.82 16.87
C PHE A 131 1.78 -4.82 17.91
N ALA A 132 2.72 -5.75 17.74
CA ALA A 132 3.94 -5.84 18.52
C ALA A 132 5.02 -4.93 17.92
N ASP A 133 5.61 -4.08 18.76
CA ASP A 133 6.62 -3.09 18.35
C ASP A 133 7.97 -3.71 17.97
N ASP A 134 8.36 -4.84 18.59
CA ASP A 134 9.67 -5.49 18.43
C ASP A 134 9.57 -7.02 18.31
N ALA A 135 8.71 -7.51 17.42
CA ALA A 135 8.61 -8.94 17.17
C ALA A 135 9.83 -9.44 16.38
N HIS A 136 10.85 -9.95 17.08
CA HIS A 136 11.97 -10.67 16.46
C HIS A 136 11.53 -12.08 16.02
N ILE A 137 10.69 -12.15 15.00
CA ILE A 137 10.32 -13.42 14.35
C ILE A 137 11.18 -13.59 13.09
N PRO A 138 11.80 -14.75 12.87
CA PRO A 138 12.54 -15.01 11.64
C PRO A 138 11.67 -14.77 10.41
N ALA A 139 12.26 -14.21 9.34
CA ALA A 139 11.55 -13.94 8.10
C ALA A 139 10.87 -15.20 7.53
N VAL A 140 11.51 -16.37 7.64
CA VAL A 140 10.97 -17.67 7.20
C VAL A 140 9.75 -18.15 7.99
N GLU A 141 9.47 -17.56 9.15
CA GLU A 141 8.28 -17.81 9.99
C GLU A 141 7.24 -16.68 9.85
N THR A 142 7.44 -15.76 8.89
CA THR A 142 6.63 -14.55 8.74
C THR A 142 5.92 -14.54 7.39
N ILE A 143 4.63 -14.21 7.43
CA ILE A 143 3.83 -13.86 6.25
C ILE A 143 3.87 -12.33 6.10
N PHE A 144 4.23 -11.83 4.94
CA PHE A 144 4.14 -10.41 4.61
C PHE A 144 2.85 -10.15 3.80
N VAL A 145 2.11 -9.10 4.15
CA VAL A 145 0.92 -8.64 3.42
C VAL A 145 1.13 -7.19 2.99
N GLY A 146 1.10 -6.92 1.69
CA GLY A 146 1.17 -5.57 1.12
C GLY A 146 0.50 -5.52 -0.25
N ASP A 147 0.38 -4.34 -0.86
CA ASP A 147 -0.30 -4.17 -2.15
C ASP A 147 0.66 -3.95 -3.33
N ARG A 148 1.89 -3.51 -3.07
CA ARG A 148 2.92 -3.18 -4.07
C ARG A 148 3.88 -4.33 -4.33
N LEU A 149 4.10 -4.65 -5.60
CA LEU A 149 5.02 -5.74 -5.96
C LEU A 149 6.49 -5.37 -5.75
N ASP A 150 6.86 -4.12 -6.00
CA ASP A 150 8.25 -3.64 -5.95
C ASP A 150 8.70 -3.18 -4.57
N GLN A 151 7.79 -2.68 -3.75
CA GLN A 151 8.10 -2.18 -2.40
C GLN A 151 7.77 -3.17 -1.30
N ASP A 152 6.78 -4.05 -1.52
CA ASP A 152 6.36 -5.00 -0.49
C ASP A 152 6.82 -6.42 -0.84
N VAL A 153 6.31 -6.96 -1.95
CA VAL A 153 6.49 -8.37 -2.29
C VAL A 153 7.97 -8.69 -2.54
N ALA A 154 8.63 -7.98 -3.46
CA ALA A 154 10.00 -8.31 -3.83
C ALA A 154 10.99 -8.17 -2.65
N PRO A 155 10.95 -7.09 -1.85
CA PRO A 155 11.81 -6.98 -0.66
C PRO A 155 11.50 -8.03 0.41
N ALA A 156 10.22 -8.34 0.69
CA ALA A 156 9.86 -9.36 1.67
C ALA A 156 10.32 -10.77 1.24
N LYS A 157 10.14 -11.12 -0.04
CA LYS A 157 10.65 -12.39 -0.59
C LYS A 157 12.17 -12.48 -0.51
N ALA A 158 12.88 -11.40 -0.79
CA ALA A 158 14.34 -11.35 -0.69
C ALA A 158 14.84 -11.63 0.75
N GLN A 159 14.02 -11.34 1.76
CA GLN A 159 14.29 -11.66 3.17
C GLN A 159 13.89 -13.09 3.55
N GLY A 160 13.19 -13.81 2.67
CA GLY A 160 12.73 -15.19 2.90
C GLY A 160 11.31 -15.29 3.50
N MET A 161 10.55 -14.20 3.50
CA MET A 161 9.15 -14.22 3.93
C MET A 161 8.24 -14.85 2.87
N THR A 162 7.12 -15.42 3.33
CA THR A 162 6.01 -15.79 2.44
C THR A 162 5.13 -14.57 2.22
N THR A 163 4.69 -14.33 0.99
CA THR A 163 4.08 -13.05 0.59
C THR A 163 2.66 -13.21 0.08
N ILE A 164 1.78 -12.35 0.58
CA ILE A 164 0.43 -12.17 0.07
C ILE A 164 0.33 -10.77 -0.53
N GLN A 165 0.02 -10.68 -1.82
CA GLN A 165 -0.36 -9.41 -2.42
C GLN A 165 -1.86 -9.15 -2.18
N PHE A 166 -2.19 -8.07 -1.49
CA PHE A 166 -3.54 -7.53 -1.44
C PHE A 166 -3.75 -6.56 -2.60
N ARG A 167 -4.53 -6.92 -3.61
CA ARG A 167 -4.76 -6.07 -4.78
C ARG A 167 -5.73 -4.93 -4.46
N SER A 168 -5.18 -3.81 -4.01
CA SER A 168 -5.96 -2.63 -3.61
C SER A 168 -5.50 -1.33 -4.28
N GLY A 169 -6.30 -0.27 -4.12
CA GLY A 169 -5.95 1.08 -4.55
C GLY A 169 -5.53 1.20 -6.02
N ARG A 170 -4.57 2.11 -6.25
CA ARG A 170 -3.89 2.38 -7.52
C ARG A 170 -3.07 1.19 -8.02
N TRP A 171 -2.56 0.36 -7.10
CA TRP A 171 -1.59 -0.71 -7.37
C TRP A 171 -2.28 -2.04 -7.76
N ARG A 172 -3.61 -2.14 -7.63
CA ARG A 172 -4.40 -3.35 -7.94
C ARG A 172 -4.18 -3.98 -9.32
N ARG A 173 -3.69 -3.20 -10.29
CA ARG A 173 -3.43 -3.63 -11.69
C ARG A 173 -1.95 -3.89 -11.98
N GLN A 174 -1.05 -3.66 -11.03
CA GLN A 174 0.37 -3.95 -11.18
C GLN A 174 0.56 -5.45 -11.45
N LYS A 175 1.45 -5.78 -12.39
CA LYS A 175 1.74 -7.17 -12.79
C LYS A 175 3.22 -7.47 -12.51
N PRO A 176 3.55 -8.67 -12.00
CA PRO A 176 4.93 -9.06 -11.79
C PRO A 176 5.72 -9.01 -13.10
N ARG A 177 6.93 -8.45 -13.06
CA ARG A 177 7.89 -8.45 -14.18
C ARG A 177 8.94 -9.53 -14.03
N SER A 178 9.09 -10.06 -12.82
CA SER A 178 10.09 -11.07 -12.47
C SER A 178 9.56 -12.01 -11.40
N ALA A 179 10.25 -13.15 -11.20
CA ALA A 179 9.92 -14.08 -10.13
C ALA A 179 10.06 -13.47 -8.72
N ALA A 180 10.93 -12.48 -8.55
CA ALA A 180 11.08 -11.77 -7.28
C ALA A 180 9.82 -10.95 -6.94
N GLU A 181 9.11 -10.45 -7.96
CA GLU A 181 7.87 -9.68 -7.80
C GLU A 181 6.62 -10.55 -7.80
N THR A 182 6.73 -11.86 -8.03
CA THR A 182 5.58 -12.76 -8.03
C THR A 182 5.22 -13.13 -6.59
N PRO A 183 4.06 -12.70 -6.07
CA PRO A 183 3.65 -13.06 -4.72
C PRO A 183 3.31 -14.55 -4.63
N ASP A 184 3.37 -15.11 -3.42
CA ASP A 184 3.03 -16.52 -3.20
C ASP A 184 1.50 -16.72 -3.21
N VAL A 185 0.75 -15.74 -2.71
CA VAL A 185 -0.71 -15.68 -2.80
C VAL A 185 -1.16 -14.28 -3.23
N THR A 186 -2.28 -14.19 -3.94
CA THR A 186 -2.89 -12.92 -4.34
C THR A 186 -4.35 -12.90 -3.91
N VAL A 187 -4.78 -11.82 -3.27
CA VAL A 187 -6.13 -11.64 -2.74
C VAL A 187 -6.67 -10.27 -3.14
N THR A 188 -7.99 -10.10 -3.13
CA THR A 188 -8.67 -8.86 -3.56
C THR A 188 -9.55 -8.25 -2.48
N ASP A 189 -9.88 -9.01 -1.43
CA ASP A 189 -10.67 -8.54 -0.30
C ASP A 189 -10.20 -9.15 1.03
N VAL A 190 -10.76 -8.67 2.15
CA VAL A 190 -10.36 -9.11 3.50
C VAL A 190 -10.76 -10.56 3.77
N ARG A 191 -11.82 -11.06 3.13
CA ARG A 191 -12.24 -12.46 3.31
C ARG A 191 -11.26 -13.40 2.63
N GLU A 192 -10.85 -13.08 1.40
CA GLU A 192 -9.80 -13.83 0.70
C GLU A 192 -8.46 -13.74 1.44
N LEU A 193 -8.12 -12.57 1.99
CA LEU A 193 -6.93 -12.40 2.84
C LEU A 193 -6.98 -13.33 4.06
N GLU A 194 -8.12 -13.34 4.76
CA GLU A 194 -8.34 -14.21 5.91
C GLU A 194 -8.17 -15.70 5.54
N GLU A 195 -8.86 -16.14 4.49
CA GLU A 195 -8.79 -17.51 3.98
C GLU A 195 -7.34 -17.90 3.63
N ALA A 196 -6.61 -17.01 2.97
CA ALA A 196 -5.21 -17.21 2.60
C ALA A 196 -4.27 -17.32 3.80
N ILE A 197 -4.38 -16.41 4.78
CA ILE A 197 -3.53 -16.44 5.98
C ILE A 197 -3.79 -17.74 6.77
N PHE A 198 -5.05 -18.11 6.98
CA PHE A 198 -5.37 -19.33 7.73
C PHE A 198 -4.97 -20.61 7.00
N ALA A 199 -5.03 -20.65 5.66
CA ALA A 199 -4.50 -21.76 4.88
C ALA A 199 -2.99 -21.94 5.11
N LEU A 200 -2.21 -20.86 5.03
CA LEU A 200 -0.76 -20.89 5.29
C LEU A 200 -0.44 -21.33 6.73
N LEU A 201 -1.21 -20.85 7.71
CA LEU A 201 -1.08 -21.25 9.12
C LEU A 201 -1.47 -22.72 9.37
N ALA A 202 -2.28 -23.33 8.50
CA ALA A 202 -2.67 -24.73 8.60
C ALA A 202 -1.64 -25.68 7.95
N ASP A 203 -1.12 -25.33 6.77
CA ASP A 203 -0.06 -26.07 6.05
C ASP A 203 1.29 -26.09 6.81
N SER A 204 1.36 -25.26 7.84
CA SER A 204 2.45 -25.10 8.79
C SER A 204 2.55 -26.16 9.88
N ARG A 205 1.51 -26.99 10.05
CA ARG A 205 1.37 -27.98 11.13
C ARG A 205 1.83 -29.38 10.75
#